data_AF-A0AAV5T467-F1
#
_entry.id   AF-A0AAV5T467-F1
#
_cell.length_a   1.000
_cell.length_b   1.000
_cell.length_c   1.000
_cell.angle_alpha   90.00
_cell.angle_beta   90.00
_cell.angle_gamma   90.00
#
_symmetry.space_group_name_H-M   'P 1'
#
loop_
_entity.id
_entity.type
_entity.pdbx_description
1 polymer ?
#
loop_
_entity_poly.entity_id
_entity_poly.type
_entity_poly.pdbx_seq_one_letter_code
_entity_poly.pdbx_strand_id
1 'polypeptide(L)'
;QPFSATFLNEKTWTPYVQAAVREVQGIAADEPVYGYAASTKVVPENNNRTIWPFVAVAMGSYVWSYGAIAVATGLILRALRTDGVRLTKKTLALQRRFLRMLMLQGFVPLLVCGFPVALFFGNIIAGTSMDRSTIIMTCSIFAAPTVQALVSLSFVRRMKRRDDISEHSSDKNKRVSSNTA
;
A
#
# COMPACT_ATOMS: atom_id res chain seq x y z
N GLN A 1 -7.39 27.47 -25.19
CA GLN A 1 -7.23 26.13 -25.80
C GLN A 1 -6.36 25.29 -24.88
N PRO A 2 -6.88 24.28 -24.17
CA PRO A 2 -6.00 23.40 -23.41
C PRO A 2 -5.54 22.28 -24.34
N PHE A 3 -4.35 22.46 -24.92
CA PHE A 3 -3.59 21.35 -25.49
C PHE A 3 -3.10 20.49 -24.32
N SER A 4 -3.88 19.47 -23.95
CA SER A 4 -3.27 18.30 -23.31
C SER A 4 -2.52 17.58 -24.43
N ALA A 5 -1.19 17.62 -24.40
CA ALA A 5 -0.38 16.72 -25.20
C ALA A 5 -0.56 15.32 -24.59
N THR A 6 -1.66 14.66 -24.95
CA THR A 6 -1.97 13.30 -24.55
C THR A 6 -0.89 12.37 -25.12
N PHE A 7 -0.38 11.47 -24.26
CA PHE A 7 0.71 10.54 -24.59
C PHE A 7 0.34 9.55 -25.71
N LEU A 8 -0.95 9.42 -25.98
CA LEU A 8 -1.52 8.58 -27.03
C LEU A 8 -2.29 9.50 -27.99
N ASN A 9 -2.15 9.25 -29.30
CA ASN A 9 -2.94 9.95 -30.31
C ASN A 9 -4.42 9.61 -30.09
N GLU A 10 -5.11 10.54 -29.44
CA GLU A 10 -6.49 10.36 -28.97
C GLU A 10 -7.38 9.86 -30.11
N LYS A 11 -7.25 10.48 -31.29
CA LYS A 11 -8.00 10.13 -32.51
C LYS A 11 -7.83 8.67 -32.94
N THR A 12 -6.67 8.07 -32.71
CA THR A 12 -6.40 6.68 -33.13
C THR A 12 -7.06 5.67 -32.19
N TRP A 13 -7.21 6.01 -30.90
CA TRP A 13 -7.68 5.08 -29.87
C TRP A 13 -9.15 5.27 -29.48
N THR A 14 -9.72 6.47 -29.70
CA THR A 14 -11.14 6.75 -29.45
C THR A 14 -12.10 5.68 -30.00
N PRO A 15 -12.01 5.21 -31.27
CA PRO A 15 -12.98 4.26 -31.80
C PRO A 15 -12.93 2.91 -31.07
N TYR A 16 -11.75 2.45 -30.66
CA TYR A 16 -11.59 1.18 -29.94
C TYR A 16 -12.16 1.27 -28.53
N VAL A 17 -11.91 2.37 -27.81
CA VAL A 17 -12.49 2.58 -26.46
C VAL A 17 -13.99 2.75 -26.55
N GLN A 18 -14.50 3.52 -27.51
CA GLN A 18 -15.93 3.68 -27.68
C GLN A 18 -16.60 2.34 -28.03
N ALA A 19 -16.00 1.52 -28.90
CA ALA A 19 -16.52 0.19 -29.20
C ALA A 19 -16.57 -0.71 -27.97
N ALA A 20 -15.46 -0.81 -27.21
CA ALA A 20 -15.40 -1.62 -26.00
C ALA A 20 -16.37 -1.14 -24.90
N VAL A 21 -16.48 0.19 -24.68
CA VAL A 21 -17.43 0.76 -23.71
C VAL A 21 -18.86 0.47 -24.13
N ARG A 22 -19.18 0.61 -25.42
CA ARG A 22 -20.51 0.30 -25.96
C ARG A 22 -20.88 -1.17 -25.78
N GLU A 23 -19.95 -2.08 -26.07
CA GLU A 23 -20.13 -3.51 -25.87
C GLU A 23 -20.38 -3.85 -24.39
N VAL A 24 -19.56 -3.32 -23.48
CA VAL A 24 -19.65 -3.60 -22.03
C VAL A 24 -20.92 -2.99 -21.41
N GLN A 25 -21.34 -1.81 -21.86
CA GLN A 25 -22.50 -1.10 -21.30
C GLN A 25 -23.81 -1.38 -22.06
N GLY A 26 -23.78 -2.12 -23.15
CA GLY A 26 -24.96 -2.41 -23.99
C GLY A 26 -25.53 -1.17 -24.66
N ILE A 27 -24.68 -0.18 -24.99
CA ILE A 27 -25.09 1.09 -25.61
C ILE A 27 -25.28 0.88 -27.11
N ALA A 28 -26.38 1.40 -27.67
CA ALA A 28 -26.67 1.30 -29.10
C ALA A 28 -25.65 2.06 -29.96
N ALA A 29 -25.48 1.63 -31.22
CA ALA A 29 -24.44 2.18 -32.10
C ALA A 29 -24.63 3.68 -32.43
N ASP A 30 -25.87 4.16 -32.38
CA ASP A 30 -26.31 5.53 -32.65
C ASP A 30 -26.33 6.44 -31.40
N GLU A 31 -26.25 5.87 -30.20
CA GLU A 31 -26.28 6.66 -28.97
C GLU A 31 -24.92 7.33 -28.70
N PRO A 32 -24.89 8.65 -28.42
CA PRO A 32 -23.65 9.37 -28.15
C PRO A 32 -23.03 8.93 -26.82
N VAL A 33 -21.75 8.59 -26.84
CA VAL A 33 -20.98 8.20 -25.65
C VAL A 33 -20.16 9.39 -25.18
N TYR A 34 -20.52 9.93 -24.01
CA TYR A 34 -19.76 10.99 -23.36
C TYR A 34 -18.82 10.41 -22.30
N GLY A 35 -17.52 10.57 -22.53
CA GLY A 35 -16.50 10.26 -21.53
C GLY A 35 -16.25 11.47 -20.64
N TYR A 36 -16.69 11.41 -19.39
CA TYR A 36 -16.36 12.44 -18.40
C TYR A 36 -15.17 11.97 -17.56
N ALA A 37 -14.12 12.79 -17.50
CA ALA A 37 -13.07 12.61 -16.51
C ALA A 37 -13.62 12.86 -15.10
N ALA A 38 -12.96 12.30 -14.09
CA ALA A 38 -13.29 12.60 -12.71
C ALA A 38 -13.12 14.11 -12.43
N SER A 39 -14.22 14.77 -12.06
CA SER A 39 -14.24 16.20 -11.73
C SER A 39 -14.56 16.42 -10.25
N THR A 40 -13.88 17.40 -9.65
CA THR A 40 -14.19 17.93 -8.31
C THR A 40 -15.32 18.94 -8.32
N LYS A 41 -15.59 19.55 -9.49
CA LYS A 41 -16.67 20.53 -9.68
C LYS A 41 -17.93 19.83 -10.16
N VAL A 42 -19.07 20.32 -9.70
CA VAL A 42 -20.38 19.93 -10.21
C VAL A 42 -20.50 20.48 -11.62
N VAL A 43 -20.64 19.59 -12.60
CA VAL A 43 -20.76 19.93 -14.02
C VAL A 43 -22.10 19.36 -14.49
N PRO A 44 -23.03 20.19 -15.00
CA PRO A 44 -24.35 19.75 -15.47
C PRO A 44 -24.25 18.63 -16.51
N GLU A 45 -23.26 18.71 -17.39
CA GLU A 45 -22.98 17.75 -18.43
C GLU A 45 -22.64 16.36 -17.85
N ASN A 46 -21.97 16.30 -16.70
CA ASN A 46 -21.68 15.04 -16.00
C ASN A 46 -22.81 14.62 -15.05
N ASN A 47 -24.06 15.00 -15.34
CA ASN A 47 -25.23 14.72 -14.51
C ASN A 47 -25.02 15.13 -13.03
N ASN A 48 -24.36 16.28 -12.81
CA ASN A 48 -23.99 16.80 -11.49
C ASN A 48 -23.18 15.82 -10.61
N ARG A 49 -22.56 14.80 -11.18
CA ARG A 49 -21.73 13.83 -10.44
C ARG A 49 -20.36 14.43 -10.13
N THR A 50 -19.90 14.20 -8.89
CA THR A 50 -18.57 14.61 -8.43
C THR A 50 -17.81 13.40 -7.88
N ILE A 51 -16.49 13.50 -7.82
CA ILE A 51 -15.63 12.44 -7.25
C ILE A 51 -15.67 12.39 -5.71
N TRP A 52 -16.24 13.40 -5.04
CA TRP A 52 -16.22 13.53 -3.58
C TRP A 52 -16.76 12.32 -2.80
N PRO A 53 -17.86 11.67 -3.19
CA PRO A 53 -18.35 10.49 -2.48
C PRO A 53 -17.33 9.34 -2.49
N PHE A 54 -16.65 9.11 -3.63
CA PHE A 54 -15.60 8.09 -3.75
C PHE A 54 -14.39 8.44 -2.90
N VAL A 55 -13.96 9.70 -2.90
CA VAL A 55 -12.86 10.18 -2.05
C VAL A 55 -13.20 9.99 -0.57
N ALA A 56 -14.42 10.31 -0.15
CA ALA A 56 -14.86 10.16 1.24
C ALA A 56 -14.82 8.69 1.69
N VAL A 57 -15.30 7.76 0.86
CA VAL A 57 -15.26 6.32 1.17
C VAL A 57 -13.82 5.79 1.19
N ALA A 58 -13.00 6.19 0.21
CA ALA A 58 -11.60 5.79 0.13
C ALA A 58 -10.80 6.32 1.34
N MET A 59 -10.97 7.59 1.71
CA MET A 59 -10.35 8.16 2.90
C MET A 59 -10.86 7.51 4.19
N GLY A 60 -12.16 7.25 4.29
CA GLY A 60 -12.75 6.60 5.45
C GLY A 60 -12.16 5.21 5.69
N SER A 61 -12.09 4.39 4.63
CA SER A 61 -11.50 3.05 4.72
C SER A 61 -10.00 3.10 5.04
N TYR A 62 -9.25 4.06 4.48
CA TYR A 62 -7.85 4.28 4.80
C TYR A 62 -7.66 4.62 6.28
N VAL A 63 -8.35 5.66 6.78
CA VAL A 63 -8.26 6.07 8.21
C VAL A 63 -8.64 4.92 9.13
N TRP A 64 -9.70 4.18 8.81
CA TRP A 64 -10.13 3.03 9.60
C TRP A 64 -9.07 1.94 9.68
N SER A 65 -8.48 1.56 8.54
CA SER A 65 -7.45 0.51 8.47
C SER A 65 -6.21 0.84 9.31
N TYR A 66 -5.70 2.09 9.23
CA TYR A 66 -4.55 2.50 10.02
C TYR A 66 -4.90 2.72 11.50
N GLY A 67 -6.13 3.16 11.79
CA GLY A 67 -6.66 3.21 13.15
C GLY A 67 -6.65 1.83 13.81
N ALA A 68 -7.13 0.81 13.11
CA ALA A 68 -7.13 -0.57 13.59
C ALA A 68 -5.69 -1.09 13.85
N ILE A 69 -4.75 -0.82 12.93
CA ILE A 69 -3.34 -1.19 13.11
C ILE A 69 -2.71 -0.48 14.31
N ALA A 70 -2.99 0.82 14.49
CA ALA A 70 -2.47 1.60 15.61
C ALA A 70 -3.03 1.10 16.95
N VAL A 71 -4.32 0.83 17.02
CA VAL A 71 -4.97 0.25 18.21
C VAL A 71 -4.41 -1.13 18.53
N ALA A 72 -4.32 -2.02 17.54
CA ALA A 72 -3.76 -3.36 17.73
C ALA A 72 -2.30 -3.30 18.23
N THR A 73 -1.49 -2.41 17.65
CA THR A 73 -0.11 -2.15 18.09
C THR A 73 -0.07 -1.65 19.53
N GLY A 74 -0.94 -0.71 19.89
CA GLY A 74 -1.06 -0.19 21.26
C GLY A 74 -1.44 -1.25 22.28
N LEU A 75 -2.39 -2.14 21.94
CA LEU A 75 -2.78 -3.27 22.79
C LEU A 75 -1.63 -4.26 22.99
N ILE A 76 -0.89 -4.61 21.94
CA ILE A 76 0.28 -5.49 22.03
C ILE A 76 1.38 -4.85 22.90
N LEU A 77 1.64 -3.56 22.72
CA LEU A 77 2.61 -2.83 23.54
C LEU A 77 2.20 -2.79 25.02
N ARG A 78 0.91 -2.59 25.30
CA ARG A 78 0.37 -2.61 26.66
C ARG A 78 0.52 -3.99 27.29
N ALA A 79 0.12 -5.05 26.59
CA ALA A 79 0.28 -6.43 27.05
C ALA A 79 1.74 -6.78 27.34
N LEU A 80 2.68 -6.38 26.46
CA LEU A 80 4.12 -6.58 26.68
C LEU A 80 4.67 -5.86 27.92
N ARG A 81 4.06 -4.74 28.33
CA ARG A 81 4.46 -4.01 29.54
C ARG A 81 3.87 -4.63 30.81
N THR A 82 2.61 -5.08 30.76
CA THR A 82 1.94 -5.68 31.92
C THR A 82 2.37 -7.13 32.18
N ASP A 83 2.56 -7.93 31.12
CA ASP A 83 2.82 -9.36 31.22
C ASP A 83 4.32 -9.70 31.27
N GLY A 84 5.19 -8.68 31.20
CA GLY A 84 6.64 -8.81 31.27
C GLY A 84 7.15 -9.49 32.55
N VAL A 85 6.31 -9.62 33.58
CA VAL A 85 6.62 -10.29 34.85
C VAL A 85 6.43 -11.82 34.76
N ARG A 86 5.63 -12.34 33.80
CA ARG A 86 5.28 -13.78 33.72
C ARG A 86 5.83 -14.53 32.50
N LEU A 87 6.37 -13.83 31.50
CA LEU A 87 6.87 -14.46 30.26
C LEU A 87 8.39 -14.70 30.27
N THR A 88 8.81 -15.85 29.76
CA THR A 88 10.22 -16.19 29.55
C THR A 88 10.89 -15.16 28.64
N LYS A 89 12.13 -14.75 28.95
CA LYS A 89 12.91 -13.76 28.17
C LYS A 89 12.93 -14.05 26.66
N LYS A 90 12.93 -15.35 26.28
CA LYS A 90 12.89 -15.81 24.88
C LYS A 90 11.59 -15.42 24.17
N THR A 91 10.44 -15.62 24.79
CA THR A 91 9.12 -15.32 24.22
C THR A 91 8.93 -13.81 24.07
N LEU A 92 9.36 -13.03 25.06
CA LEU A 92 9.28 -11.57 25.01
C LEU A 92 10.15 -10.98 23.88
N ALA A 93 11.34 -11.54 23.66
CA ALA A 93 12.20 -11.17 22.54
C ALA A 93 11.56 -11.49 21.17
N LEU A 94 10.85 -12.62 21.07
CA LEU A 94 10.15 -13.02 19.86
C LEU A 94 8.94 -12.12 19.57
N GLN A 95 8.11 -11.81 20.58
CA GLN A 95 6.97 -10.89 20.43
C GLN A 95 7.39 -9.47 20.03
N ARG A 96 8.46 -8.92 20.62
CA ARG A 96 8.99 -7.60 20.20
C ARG A 96 9.44 -7.59 18.74
N ARG A 97 10.01 -8.69 18.26
CA ARG A 97 10.42 -8.83 16.85
C ARG A 97 9.21 -8.92 15.93
N PHE A 98 8.21 -9.71 16.32
CA PHE A 98 6.95 -9.81 15.59
C PHE A 98 6.26 -8.44 15.48
N LEU A 99 6.19 -7.68 16.58
CA LEU A 99 5.63 -6.34 16.56
C LEU A 99 6.40 -5.40 15.62
N ARG A 100 7.74 -5.43 15.66
CA ARG A 100 8.57 -4.65 14.72
C ARG A 100 8.32 -5.05 13.27
N MET A 101 8.10 -6.33 12.99
CA MET A 101 7.75 -6.82 11.66
C MET A 101 6.38 -6.33 11.22
N LEU A 102 5.36 -6.43 12.09
CA LEU A 102 4.01 -5.95 11.82
C LEU A 102 4.02 -4.45 11.49
N MET A 103 4.74 -3.66 12.27
CA MET A 103 4.93 -2.23 12.04
C MET A 103 5.61 -1.97 10.70
N LEU A 104 6.69 -2.69 10.37
CA LEU A 104 7.40 -2.53 9.11
C LEU A 104 6.51 -2.90 7.92
N GLN A 105 5.76 -4.00 8.02
CA GLN A 105 4.85 -4.45 6.97
C GLN A 105 3.68 -3.48 6.77
N GLY A 106 3.20 -2.81 7.82
CA GLY A 106 2.21 -1.73 7.69
C GLY A 106 2.79 -0.44 7.11
N PHE A 107 4.04 -0.11 7.42
CA PHE A 107 4.68 1.16 7.00
C PHE A 107 5.24 1.12 5.57
N VAL A 108 5.61 -0.05 5.07
CA VAL A 108 6.19 -0.19 3.74
C VAL A 108 5.21 0.19 2.62
N PRO A 109 3.96 -0.34 2.59
CA PRO A 109 2.96 0.11 1.62
C PRO A 109 2.66 1.59 1.75
N LEU A 110 2.65 2.14 2.98
CA LEU A 110 2.50 3.58 3.21
C LEU A 110 3.58 4.40 2.53
N LEU A 111 4.85 3.98 2.62
CA LEU A 111 5.95 4.72 2.01
C LEU A 111 5.94 4.58 0.48
N VAL A 112 5.69 3.38 -0.03
CA VAL A 112 5.72 3.10 -1.47
C VAL A 112 4.50 3.70 -2.18
N CYS A 113 3.31 3.57 -1.59
CA CYS A 113 2.06 4.08 -2.16
C CYS A 113 1.71 5.49 -1.69
N GLY A 114 2.28 5.97 -0.59
CA GLY A 114 1.99 7.32 -0.08
C GLY A 114 2.42 8.42 -1.03
N PHE A 115 3.59 8.27 -1.67
CA PHE A 115 4.08 9.22 -2.67
C PHE A 115 3.14 9.35 -3.89
N PRO A 116 2.79 8.28 -4.63
CA PRO A 116 1.88 8.39 -5.78
C PRO A 116 0.47 8.81 -5.37
N VAL A 117 -0.01 8.44 -4.19
CA VAL A 117 -1.30 8.92 -3.66
C VAL A 117 -1.25 10.41 -3.36
N ALA A 118 -0.17 10.91 -2.75
CA ALA A 118 0.00 12.34 -2.51
C ALA A 118 0.09 13.13 -3.83
N LEU A 119 0.80 12.60 -4.83
CA LEU A 119 0.81 13.18 -6.18
C LEU A 119 -0.59 13.18 -6.81
N PHE A 120 -1.35 12.10 -6.65
CA PHE A 120 -2.72 12.00 -7.17
C PHE A 120 -3.61 13.09 -6.56
N PHE A 121 -3.64 13.22 -5.24
CA PHE A 121 -4.40 14.28 -4.56
C PHE A 121 -3.88 15.68 -4.90
N GLY A 122 -2.56 15.86 -4.99
CA GLY A 122 -1.95 17.14 -5.37
C GLY A 122 -2.40 17.59 -6.77
N ASN A 123 -2.41 16.69 -7.75
CA ASN A 123 -2.89 17.01 -9.10
C ASN A 123 -4.40 17.30 -9.13
N ILE A 124 -5.21 16.58 -8.35
CA ILE A 124 -6.65 16.86 -8.22
C ILE A 124 -6.88 18.26 -7.66
N ILE A 125 -6.17 18.64 -6.60
CA ILE A 125 -6.30 19.96 -5.97
C ILE A 125 -5.79 21.06 -6.91
N ALA A 126 -4.69 20.82 -7.62
CA ALA A 126 -4.11 21.76 -8.58
C ALA A 126 -4.90 21.86 -9.89
N GLY A 127 -5.80 20.92 -10.18
CA GLY A 127 -6.55 20.86 -11.44
C GLY A 127 -5.67 20.56 -12.66
N THR A 128 -4.52 19.92 -12.45
CA THR A 128 -3.56 19.60 -13.51
C THR A 128 -3.91 18.26 -14.19
N SER A 129 -3.57 18.12 -15.48
CA SER A 129 -3.76 16.85 -16.18
C SER A 129 -2.99 15.73 -15.49
N MET A 130 -3.66 14.60 -15.26
CA MET A 130 -3.10 13.46 -14.53
C MET A 130 -2.31 12.51 -15.44
N ASP A 131 -2.30 12.72 -16.76
CA ASP A 131 -1.80 11.74 -17.75
C ASP A 131 -0.36 11.27 -17.49
N ARG A 132 0.52 12.17 -17.03
CA ARG A 132 1.90 11.80 -16.69
C ARG A 132 2.01 11.17 -15.30
N SER A 133 1.18 11.61 -14.37
CA SER A 133 1.19 11.13 -12.98
C SER A 133 0.61 9.71 -12.85
N THR A 134 -0.32 9.32 -13.71
CA THR A 134 -0.93 7.99 -13.72
C THR A 134 0.06 6.89 -14.08
N ILE A 135 1.04 7.15 -14.96
CA ILE A 135 2.13 6.21 -15.26
C ILE A 135 2.96 5.95 -14.00
N ILE A 136 3.38 7.02 -13.30
CA ILE A 136 4.14 6.92 -12.05
C ILE A 136 3.33 6.14 -11.01
N MET A 137 2.05 6.49 -10.84
CA MET A 137 1.15 5.81 -9.91
C MET A 137 1.00 4.32 -10.22
N THR A 138 0.82 3.97 -11.50
CA THR A 138 0.73 2.57 -11.95
C THR A 138 2.00 1.81 -11.63
N CYS A 139 3.18 2.34 -11.99
CA CYS A 139 4.46 1.73 -11.65
C CYS A 139 4.64 1.52 -10.14
N SER A 140 4.23 2.50 -9.31
CA SER A 140 4.31 2.36 -7.86
C SER A 140 3.36 1.29 -7.29
N ILE A 141 2.15 1.17 -7.83
CA ILE A 141 1.20 0.11 -7.44
C ILE A 141 1.77 -1.26 -7.76
N PHE A 142 2.37 -1.45 -8.93
CA PHE A 142 3.04 -2.71 -9.30
C PHE A 142 4.33 -2.97 -8.50
N ALA A 143 5.03 -1.92 -8.05
CA ALA A 143 6.22 -2.06 -7.22
C ALA A 143 5.89 -2.48 -5.77
N ALA A 144 4.70 -2.11 -5.26
CA ALA A 144 4.29 -2.40 -3.89
C ALA A 144 4.40 -3.88 -3.48
N PRO A 145 3.84 -4.87 -4.21
CA PRO A 145 3.97 -6.28 -3.85
C PRO A 145 5.43 -6.77 -3.87
N THR A 146 6.25 -6.25 -4.80
CA THR A 146 7.67 -6.60 -4.90
C THR A 146 8.44 -6.12 -3.67
N VAL A 147 8.24 -4.87 -3.25
CA VAL A 147 8.87 -4.34 -2.03
C VAL A 147 8.39 -5.10 -0.80
N GLN A 148 7.10 -5.43 -0.72
CA GLN A 148 6.54 -6.22 0.37
C GLN A 148 7.16 -7.62 0.46
N ALA A 149 7.36 -8.29 -0.69
CA ALA A 149 8.03 -9.59 -0.77
C ALA A 149 9.51 -9.51 -0.38
N LEU A 150 10.22 -8.46 -0.79
CA LEU A 150 11.62 -8.26 -0.41
C LEU A 150 11.78 -8.04 1.10
N VAL A 151 10.88 -7.27 1.71
CA VAL A 151 10.89 -7.01 3.15
C VAL A 151 10.57 -8.28 3.94
N SER A 152 9.58 -9.06 3.51
CA SER A 152 9.24 -10.33 4.17
C SER A 152 10.38 -11.34 4.04
N LEU A 153 10.98 -11.48 2.86
CA LEU A 153 12.11 -12.38 2.63
C LEU A 153 13.35 -11.96 3.43
N SER A 154 13.64 -10.66 3.48
CA SER A 154 14.74 -10.10 4.28
C SER A 154 14.55 -10.40 5.78
N PHE A 155 13.31 -10.39 6.25
CA PHE A 155 12.98 -10.74 7.62
C PHE A 155 13.20 -12.24 7.89
N VAL A 156 12.67 -13.12 7.04
CA VAL A 156 12.85 -14.58 7.18
C VAL A 156 14.33 -14.96 7.18
N ARG A 157 15.11 -14.38 6.26
CA ARG A 157 16.57 -14.59 6.21
C ARG A 157 17.27 -14.13 7.49
N ARG A 158 16.86 -12.99 8.06
CA ARG A 158 17.42 -12.47 9.32
C ARG A 158 17.05 -13.31 10.54
N MET A 159 15.89 -13.97 10.55
CA MET A 159 15.53 -14.91 11.61
C MET A 159 16.43 -16.14 11.55
N LYS A 160 16.51 -16.80 10.38
CA LYS A 160 17.31 -18.02 10.19
C LYS A 160 18.76 -17.82 10.61
N ARG A 161 19.41 -16.74 10.14
CA ARG A 161 20.80 -16.43 10.48
C ARG A 161 21.05 -16.27 11.99
N ARG A 162 20.05 -15.87 12.78
CA ARG A 162 20.20 -15.70 14.23
C ARG A 162 20.02 -16.99 15.01
N ASP A 163 19.18 -17.89 14.52
CA ASP A 163 18.99 -19.20 15.13
C ASP A 163 20.30 -20.01 15.02
N ASP A 164 20.94 -19.99 13.84
CA ASP A 164 22.24 -20.63 13.60
C ASP A 164 23.35 -20.12 14.57
N ILE A 165 23.39 -18.80 14.82
CA ILE A 165 24.37 -18.18 15.74
C ILE A 165 24.12 -18.61 17.20
N SER A 166 22.85 -18.77 17.58
CA SER A 166 22.48 -19.15 18.95
C SER A 166 22.83 -20.59 19.27
N GLU A 167 22.70 -21.49 18.29
CA GLU A 167 23.05 -22.90 18.42
C GLU A 167 24.57 -23.09 18.57
N HIS A 168 25.36 -22.43 17.71
CA HIS A 168 26.83 -22.47 17.80
C HIS A 168 27.38 -21.91 19.12
N SER A 169 26.75 -20.86 19.67
CA SER A 169 27.17 -20.30 20.96
C SER A 169 26.88 -21.23 22.13
N SER A 170 25.77 -21.97 22.07
CA SER A 170 25.40 -22.94 23.10
C SER A 170 26.35 -24.15 23.10
N ASP A 171 26.73 -24.65 21.93
CA ASP A 171 27.69 -25.76 21.82
C ASP A 171 29.09 -25.39 22.29
N LYS A 172 29.54 -24.16 21.99
CA LYS A 172 30.85 -23.68 22.44
C LYS A 172 30.92 -23.61 23.97
N ASN A 173 29.85 -23.14 24.63
CA ASN A 173 29.78 -23.12 26.10
C ASN A 173 29.74 -24.52 26.73
N LYS A 174 29.03 -25.49 26.12
CA LYS A 174 29.04 -26.88 26.60
C LYS A 174 30.44 -27.51 26.57
N ARG A 175 31.21 -27.29 25.50
CA ARG A 175 32.58 -27.81 25.39
C ARG A 175 33.55 -27.17 26.39
N VAL A 176 33.40 -25.88 26.70
CA VAL A 176 34.24 -25.22 27.71
C VAL A 176 33.94 -25.78 29.11
N SER A 177 32.66 -26.02 29.41
CA SER A 177 32.24 -26.63 30.67
C SER A 177 32.68 -28.09 30.84
N SER A 178 32.82 -28.87 29.76
CA SER A 178 33.29 -30.26 29.87
C SER A 178 34.80 -30.39 30.07
N ASN A 179 35.58 -29.36 29.74
CA ASN A 179 37.04 -29.37 29.90
C ASN A 179 37.52 -28.81 31.25
N THR A 180 36.62 -28.34 32.11
CA THR A 180 36.93 -27.73 33.42
C THR A 180 36.49 -28.59 34.61
N ALA A 181 36.06 -29.82 34.36
CA ALA A 181 35.76 -30.85 35.36
C ALA A 181 36.80 -31.98 35.22
#